data_AF-A0A7K5IJK7-F1
#
_entry.id   AF-A0A7K5IJK7-F1
#
_cell.length_a   1.000
_cell.length_b   1.000
_cell.length_c   1.000
_cell.angle_alpha   90.00
_cell.angle_beta   90.00
_cell.angle_gamma   90.00
#
_symmetry.space_group_name_H-M   'P 1'
#
loop_
_entity.id
_entity.type
_entity.pdbx_description
1 polymer ?
#
loop_
_entity_poly.entity_id
_entity_poly.type
_entity_poly.pdbx_seq_one_letter_code
_entity_poly.pdbx_strand_id
1 'polypeptide(L)' 'RCPRPSEAIFGVLRELGGPGGRSVPLPHALEVLGARGFTPGQVSAALAEYEGLDVLQVNPGRSTITFV' A
#
# COMPACT_ATOMS: atom_id res chain seq x y z
N ARG A 1 3.73 12.56 17.17
CA ARG A 1 4.78 11.99 16.28
C ARG A 1 4.28 12.15 14.86
N CYS A 2 5.13 12.58 13.92
CA CYS A 2 4.79 12.46 12.51
C CYS A 2 4.77 10.97 12.16
N PRO A 3 3.71 10.45 11.51
CA PRO A 3 3.67 9.06 11.08
C PRO A 3 4.83 8.80 10.12
N ARG A 4 5.43 7.60 10.21
CA ARG A 4 6.45 7.18 9.24
C ARG A 4 5.83 7.12 7.85
N PRO A 5 6.61 7.31 6.78
CA PRO A 5 6.09 7.22 5.41
C PRO A 5 5.34 5.90 5.15
N SER A 6 5.82 4.77 5.69
CA SER A 6 5.15 3.47 5.58
C SER A 6 3.78 3.44 6.24
N GLU A 7 3.64 3.99 7.44
CA GLU A 7 2.34 4.09 8.14
C GLU A 7 1.34 4.96 7.38
N ALA A 8 1.81 6.08 6.81
CA ALA A 8 0.97 6.96 6.01
C ALA A 8 0.53 6.28 4.70
N ILE A 9 1.43 5.58 4.02
CA ILE A 9 1.13 4.78 2.81
C ILE A 9 0.10 3.70 3.15
N PHE A 10 0.29 2.98 4.24
CA PHE A 10 -0.63 1.92 4.66
C PHE A 10 -2.02 2.46 4.99
N GLY A 11 -2.11 3.62 5.66
CA GLY A 11 -3.38 4.30 5.91
C GLY A 11 -4.15 4.58 4.62
N VAL A 12 -3.47 5.11 3.60
CA VAL A 12 -4.07 5.35 2.28
C VAL A 12 -4.51 4.03 1.63
N LEU A 13 -3.68 2.98 1.69
CA LEU A 13 -4.06 1.67 1.14
C LEU A 13 -5.31 1.11 1.82
N ARG A 14 -5.44 1.26 3.14
CA ARG A 14 -6.63 0.85 3.90
C ARG A 14 -7.86 1.69 3.53
N GLU A 15 -7.70 2.99 3.33
CA GLU A 15 -8.77 3.87 2.81
C GLU A 15 -9.25 3.39 1.43
N LEU A 16 -8.32 3.05 0.53
CA LEU A 16 -8.62 2.57 -0.81
C LEU A 16 -9.28 1.19 -0.84
N GLY A 17 -8.91 0.31 0.10
CA GLY A 17 -9.61 -0.98 0.27
C GLY A 17 -11.06 -0.78 0.72
N GLY A 18 -11.33 0.29 1.46
CA GLY A 18 -12.62 0.53 2.08
C GLY A 18 -12.91 -0.39 3.27
N PRO A 19 -14.06 -0.22 3.94
CA PRO A 19 -14.42 -0.99 5.12
C PRO A 19 -14.55 -2.48 4.78
N GLY A 20 -13.68 -3.33 5.33
CA GLY A 20 -13.66 -4.77 5.03
C GLY A 20 -13.05 -5.14 3.67
N GLY A 21 -12.46 -4.17 2.96
CA GLY A 21 -11.77 -4.41 1.71
C GLY A 21 -10.57 -5.32 1.88
N ARG A 22 -10.55 -6.41 1.12
CA ARG A 22 -9.45 -7.38 1.14
C ARG A 22 -8.36 -7.06 0.14
N SER A 23 -8.60 -6.19 -0.84
CA SER A 23 -7.65 -5.95 -1.91
C SER A 23 -7.77 -4.57 -2.56
N VAL A 24 -6.65 -4.05 -3.05
CA VAL A 24 -6.56 -2.79 -3.80
C VAL A 24 -5.77 -3.03 -5.09
N PRO A 25 -6.22 -2.55 -6.26
CA PRO A 25 -5.41 -2.57 -7.48
C PRO A 25 -4.13 -1.75 -7.30
N LEU A 26 -2.96 -2.35 -7.53
CA LEU A 26 -1.66 -1.67 -7.35
C LEU A 26 -1.52 -0.41 -8.24
N PRO A 27 -1.95 -0.41 -9.52
CA PRO A 27 -1.89 0.80 -10.35
C PRO A 27 -2.69 1.96 -9.74
N HIS A 28 -3.90 1.68 -9.25
CA HIS A 28 -4.73 2.68 -8.60
C HIS A 28 -4.11 3.20 -7.29
N ALA A 29 -3.53 2.31 -6.49
CA ALA A 29 -2.81 2.70 -5.29
C ALA A 29 -1.61 3.62 -5.60
N LEU A 30 -0.83 3.29 -6.64
CA LEU A 30 0.32 4.10 -7.06
C LEU A 30 -0.09 5.48 -7.56
N GLU A 31 -1.19 5.59 -8.31
CA GLU A 31 -1.74 6.88 -8.74
C GLU A 31 -2.12 7.76 -7.55
N VAL A 32 -2.88 7.22 -6.60
CA VAL A 32 -3.34 7.97 -5.42
C VAL A 32 -2.17 8.35 -4.51
N LEU A 33 -1.24 7.42 -4.28
CA LEU A 33 -0.05 7.68 -3.47
C LEU A 33 0.88 8.70 -4.14
N GLY A 34 1.03 8.63 -5.47
CA GLY A 34 1.77 9.62 -6.25
C GLY A 34 1.15 11.01 -6.17
N ALA A 35 -0.18 11.11 -6.25
CA ALA A 35 -0.91 12.37 -6.07
C ALA A 35 -0.74 12.96 -4.65
N ARG A 36 -0.50 12.11 -3.64
CA ARG A 36 -0.17 12.53 -2.27
C ARG A 36 1.33 12.82 -2.04
N GLY A 37 2.16 12.71 -3.09
CA GLY A 37 3.58 13.05 -3.05
C GLY A 37 4.53 11.92 -2.66
N PHE A 38 4.04 10.68 -2.57
CA PHE A 38 4.92 9.52 -2.32
C PHE A 38 5.63 9.09 -3.58
N THR A 39 6.92 8.75 -3.46
CA THR A 39 7.69 8.21 -4.58
C THR A 39 7.44 6.70 -4.75
N PRO A 40 7.59 6.14 -5.97
CA PRO A 40 7.47 4.70 -6.19
C PRO A 40 8.40 3.86 -5.31
N GLY A 41 9.58 4.39 -4.97
CA GLY A 41 10.53 3.75 -4.06
C GLY A 41 10.03 3.68 -2.62
N GLN A 42 9.40 4.75 -2.12
CA GLN A 42 8.78 4.75 -0.79
C GLN A 42 7.61 3.76 -0.70
N VAL A 43 6.78 3.71 -1.75
CA VAL A 43 5.66 2.74 -1.82
C VAL A 43 6.19 1.31 -1.86
N SER A 44 7.18 1.03 -2.69
CA SER A 44 7.77 -0.31 -2.78
C SER A 44 8.41 -0.76 -1.47
N ALA A 45 9.10 0.14 -0.77
CA ALA A 45 9.69 -0.14 0.54
C ALA A 45 8.62 -0.43 1.60
N ALA A 46 7.53 0.35 1.62
CA ALA A 46 6.40 0.12 2.53
C ALA A 46 5.71 -1.22 2.25
N LEU A 47 5.44 -1.54 0.98
CA LEU A 47 4.85 -2.83 0.61
C LEU A 47 5.75 -3.99 1.07
N ALA A 48 7.06 -3.93 0.79
CA ALA A 48 8.00 -4.97 1.23
C ALA A 48 8.08 -5.11 2.77
N GLU A 49 8.01 -3.99 3.51
CA GLU A 49 7.95 -4.00 4.98
C GLU A 49 6.71 -4.76 5.47
N TYR A 50 5.52 -4.43 4.93
CA TYR A 50 4.27 -5.07 5.36
C TYR A 50 4.09 -6.50 4.82
N GLU A 51 4.67 -6.84 3.67
CA GLU A 51 4.78 -8.23 3.21
C GLU A 51 5.62 -9.07 4.17
N GLY A 52 6.75 -8.53 4.65
CA GLY A 52 7.60 -9.20 5.65
C GLY A 52 6.95 -9.39 7.02
N LEU A 53 5.91 -8.60 7.32
CA LEU A 53 5.10 -8.70 8.54
C LEU A 53 3.82 -9.53 8.35
N ASP A 54 3.61 -10.10 7.16
CA ASP A 54 2.40 -10.84 6.77
C ASP A 54 1.09 -10.04 6.97
N VAL A 55 1.15 -8.72 6.77
CA VAL A 55 -0.01 -7.82 6.88
C VAL A 55 -0.71 -7.64 5.51
N LEU A 56 0.07 -7.72 4.44
CA LEU A 56 -0.42 -7.67 3.06
C LEU A 56 0.44 -8.55 2.16
N GLN A 57 -0.07 -8.86 0.98
CA GLN A 57 0.59 -9.64 -0.05
C GLN A 57 0.39 -8.94 -1.40
N VAL A 58 1.45 -8.75 -2.18
CA VAL A 58 1.36 -8.28 -3.56
C VAL A 58 1.39 -9.49 -4.48
N ASN A 59 0.45 -9.57 -5.42
CA ASN A 59 0.46 -10.71 -6.34
C ASN A 59 1.74 -10.70 -7.22
N PRO A 60 2.21 -11.86 -7.71
CA PRO A 60 3.42 -11.94 -8.52
C PRO A 60 3.40 -11.05 -9.77
N GLY A 61 2.21 -10.80 -10.32
CA GLY A 61 2.01 -9.90 -11.47
C GLY A 61 2.03 -8.40 -11.12
N ARG A 62 2.19 -8.03 -9.85
CA ARG A 62 2.19 -6.64 -9.34
C ARG A 62 1.00 -5.82 -9.84
N SER A 63 -0.18 -6.42 -9.84
CA SER A 63 -1.44 -5.80 -10.22
C SER A 63 -2.36 -5.54 -9.04
N THR A 64 -2.18 -6.27 -7.93
CA THR A 64 -3.14 -6.28 -6.82
C THR A 64 -2.42 -6.47 -5.48
N ILE A 65 -2.74 -5.60 -4.53
CA ILE A 65 -2.36 -5.70 -3.12
C ILE A 65 -3.52 -6.39 -2.40
N THR A 66 -3.25 -7.41 -1.59
CA THR A 66 -4.25 -8.12 -0.77
C THR A 66 -3.89 -7.95 0.70
N PHE A 67 -4.83 -7.57 1.55
CA PHE A 67 -4.62 -7.54 3.00
C PHE A 67 -4.90 -8.93 3.59
N VAL A 68 -3.98 -9.38 4.44
CA VAL A 68 -4.07 -10.66 5.17
C VAL A 68 -4.91 -10.47 6.44
#